data_AF-A0AA97MWU1-F1
#
_entry.id   AF-A0AA97MWU1-F1
#
_cell.length_a   1.000
_cell.length_b   1.000
_cell.length_c   1.000
_cell.angle_alpha   90.00
_cell.angle_beta   90.00
_cell.angle_gamma   90.00
#
_symmetry.space_group_name_H-M   'P 1'
#
loop_
_entity.id
_entity.type
_entity.pdbx_description
1 polymer ?
#
loop_
_entity_poly.entity_id
_entity_poly.type
_entity_poly.pdbx_seq_one_letter_code
_entity_poly.pdbx_strand_id
1 'polypeptide(L)' 'VAIKKINLQQQNTKKVLNEILVMRDKKHPNIVIYLDSYLVKKELCFVVEYKDGHSLSDVISEMGMSEGQVAAVCRE' A
#
# COMPACT_ATOMS: atom_id res chain seq x y z
N VAL A 1 -11.27 -6.09 -1.25
CA VAL A 1 -9.85 -6.41 -1.59
C VAL A 1 -9.39 -5.51 -2.71
N ALA A 2 -8.11 -5.14 -2.73
CA ALA A 2 -7.50 -4.32 -3.79
C ALA A 2 -6.39 -5.12 -4.51
N ILE A 3 -6.16 -4.79 -5.79
CA ILE A 3 -5.10 -5.42 -6.59
C ILE A 3 -4.09 -4.37 -7.04
N LYS A 4 -2.85 -4.46 -6.53
CA LYS A 4 -1.72 -3.65 -7.00
C LYS A 4 -0.92 -4.44 -8.02
N LYS A 5 -0.88 -3.97 -9.27
CA LYS A 5 -0.10 -4.60 -10.34
C LYS A 5 1.28 -3.95 -10.43
N ILE A 6 2.32 -4.77 -10.50
CA ILE A 6 3.70 -4.32 -10.66
C ILE A 6 4.32 -5.00 -11.87
N ASN A 7 4.82 -4.18 -12.80
CA ASN A 7 5.66 -4.65 -13.89
C ASN A 7 7.10 -4.83 -13.38
N LEU A 8 7.55 -6.09 -13.30
CA LEU A 8 8.88 -6.43 -12.81
C LEU A 8 10.02 -5.93 -13.71
N GLN A 9 9.77 -5.62 -14.98
CA GLN A 9 10.79 -5.09 -15.89
C GLN A 9 11.07 -3.60 -15.67
N GLN A 10 10.11 -2.87 -15.08
CA GLN A 10 10.23 -1.43 -14.83
C GLN A 10 10.68 -1.12 -13.39
N GLN A 11 10.76 -2.14 -12.54
CA GLN A 11 10.97 -2.00 -11.11
C GLN A 11 12.21 -2.78 -10.66
N ASN A 12 12.84 -2.31 -9.59
CA ASN A 12 13.93 -3.07 -8.99
C ASN A 12 13.36 -4.27 -8.23
N THR A 13 13.61 -5.48 -8.72
CA THR A 13 13.10 -6.73 -8.14
C THR A 13 13.39 -6.86 -6.65
N LYS A 14 14.53 -6.38 -6.16
CA LYS A 14 14.86 -6.42 -4.72
C LYS A 14 13.93 -5.53 -3.89
N LYS A 15 13.54 -4.36 -4.41
CA LYS A 15 12.59 -3.47 -3.74
C LYS A 15 11.21 -4.12 -3.66
N VAL A 16 10.75 -4.71 -4.76
CA VAL A 16 9.45 -5.39 -4.83
C VAL A 16 9.41 -6.58 -3.88
N LEU A 17 10.47 -7.40 -3.81
CA LEU A 17 10.56 -8.50 -2.84
C LEU A 17 10.55 -7.99 -1.39
N ASN A 18 11.26 -6.90 -1.10
CA ASN A 18 11.23 -6.29 0.23
C ASN A 18 9.83 -5.81 0.62
N GLU A 19 9.04 -5.24 -0.30
CA GLU A 19 7.64 -4.87 -0.02
C GLU A 19 6.84 -6.10 0.45
N ILE A 20 6.96 -7.23 -0.26
CA ILE A 20 6.24 -8.47 0.08
C ILE A 20 6.65 -8.99 1.45
N LEU A 21 7.96 -9.08 1.70
CA LEU A 21 8.49 -9.62 2.95
C LEU A 21 8.05 -8.76 4.13
N VAL A 22 8.16 -7.43 4.00
CA VAL A 22 7.71 -6.50 5.05
C VAL A 22 6.22 -6.65 5.30
N MET A 23 5.38 -6.64 4.27
CA MET A 23 3.93 -6.74 4.46
C MET A 23 3.47 -8.11 4.97
N ARG A 24 4.19 -9.19 4.62
CA ARG A 24 3.90 -10.54 5.11
C ARG A 24 4.23 -10.69 6.60
N ASP A 25 5.37 -10.15 7.02
CA ASP A 25 5.89 -10.33 8.38
C ASP A 25 5.33 -9.29 9.36
N LYS A 26 4.95 -8.10 8.89
CA LYS A 26 4.43 -7.00 9.71
C LYS A 26 2.91 -6.92 9.63
N LYS A 27 2.23 -7.58 10.58
CA LYS A 27 0.78 -7.43 10.78
C LYS A 27 0.51 -6.39 11.86
N HIS A 28 -0.08 -5.26 11.47
CA HIS A 28 -0.45 -4.16 12.38
C HIS A 28 -1.75 -3.51 11.88
N PRO A 29 -2.66 -3.03 12.76
CA PRO A 29 -3.92 -2.40 12.34
C PRO A 29 -3.75 -1.23 11.36
N ASN A 30 -2.66 -0.47 11.50
CA ASN A 30 -2.34 0.70 10.68
C ASN A 30 -1.43 0.38 9.47
N ILE A 31 -1.16 -0.90 9.20
CA ILE A 31 -0.44 -1.35 7.99
C ILE A 31 -1.42 -2.12 7.11
N VAL A 32 -1.44 -1.82 5.82
CA VAL A 32 -2.28 -2.54 4.85
C VAL A 32 -1.95 -4.04 4.88
N ILE A 33 -2.97 -4.86 5.12
CA ILE A 33 -2.78 -6.31 5.25
C ILE A 33 -2.52 -6.91 3.85
N TYR A 34 -1.41 -7.65 3.75
CA TYR A 34 -1.12 -8.51 2.61
C TYR A 34 -1.95 -9.80 2.70
N LEU A 35 -2.57 -10.20 1.59
CA LEU A 35 -3.35 -11.43 1.49
C LEU A 35 -2.60 -12.48 0.67
N ASP A 36 -2.23 -12.16 -0.58
CA ASP A 36 -1.50 -13.07 -1.46
C ASP A 36 -0.82 -12.34 -2.63
N SER A 37 -0.03 -13.05 -3.43
CA SER A 37 0.55 -12.53 -4.67
C SER A 37 0.64 -13.57 -5.78
N TYR A 38 0.45 -13.11 -7.02
CA TYR A 38 0.40 -13.96 -8.21
C TYR A 38 1.24 -13.36 -9.34
N LEU A 39 1.99 -14.21 -10.04
CA LEU A 39 2.72 -13.82 -11.25
C LEU A 39 1.88 -14.18 -12.48
N VAL A 40 1.41 -13.16 -13.21
CA VAL A 40 0.58 -13.33 -14.41
C VAL A 40 1.24 -12.62 -15.58
N LYS A 41 1.62 -13.36 -16.63
CA LYS A 41 2.18 -12.79 -17.87
C LYS A 41 3.34 -11.78 -17.64
N LYS A 42 4.18 -12.04 -16.63
CA LYS A 42 5.31 -11.19 -16.15
C LYS A 42 4.93 -9.95 -15.33
N GLU A 43 3.67 -9.80 -14.97
CA GLU A 43 3.21 -8.82 -13.98
C GLU A 43 2.99 -9.51 -12.64
N LEU A 44 3.52 -8.91 -11.58
CA LEU A 44 3.26 -9.36 -10.23
C LEU A 44 2.05 -8.62 -9.68
N CYS A 45 1.03 -9.37 -9.30
CA CYS A 45 -0.21 -8.85 -8.73
C CYS A 45 -0.21 -9.09 -7.22
N PHE A 46 -0.34 -8.03 -6.43
CA PHE A 46 -0.58 -8.12 -5.00
C PHE A 46 -2.06 -8.08 -4.71
N VAL A 47 -2.55 -9.04 -3.94
CA VAL A 47 -3.87 -9.01 -3.34
C VAL A 47 -3.70 -8.49 -1.92
N VAL A 48 -4.28 -7.33 -1.66
CA VAL A 48 -4.19 -6.65 -0.36
C VAL A 48 -5.58 -6.28 0.13
N GLU A 49 -5.67 -5.97 1.42
CA GLU A 49 -6.87 -5.37 2.00
C GLU A 49 -7.23 -4.08 1.26
N TYR A 50 -8.51 -3.88 1.01
CA TYR A 50 -9.00 -2.61 0.50
C TYR A 50 -9.26 -1.69 1.69
N LYS A 51 -8.62 -0.52 1.69
CA LYS A 51 -8.95 0.56 2.60
C LYS A 51 -9.84 1.54 1.84
N ASP A 52 -10.99 1.85 2.42
CA ASP A 52 -11.95 2.79 1.83
C ASP A 52 -11.40 4.22 1.89
N GLY A 53 -11.81 5.06 0.93
CA GLY A 53 -11.34 6.42 0.75
C GLY A 53 -10.20 6.59 -0.26
N HIS A 54 -9.72 7.84 -0.35
CA HIS A 54 -8.64 8.26 -1.26
C HIS A 54 -7.26 8.16 -0.60
N SER A 55 -6.21 8.37 -1.40
CA SER A 55 -4.87 8.49 -0.81
C SER A 55 -4.79 9.76 0.03
N LEU A 56 -3.92 9.73 1.06
CA LEU A 56 -3.66 10.92 1.87
C LEU A 56 -3.12 12.09 1.01
N SER A 57 -2.40 11.77 -0.07
CA SER A 57 -1.93 12.75 -1.05
C SER A 57 -3.09 13.49 -1.73
N ASP A 58 -4.14 12.75 -2.14
CA ASP A 58 -5.34 13.35 -2.76
C ASP A 58 -6.08 14.24 -1.75
N VAL A 59 -6.25 13.77 -0.51
CA VAL A 59 -6.89 14.53 0.56
C VAL A 59 -6.18 15.86 0.82
N ILE A 60 -4.84 15.82 0.92
CA ILE A 60 -4.02 17.02 1.12
C ILE A 60 -4.12 17.98 -0.07
N SER A 61 -4.11 17.44 -1.29
CA SER A 61 -4.17 18.22 -2.52
C SER A 61 -5.53 18.93 -2.72
N GLU A 62 -6.63 18.26 -2.37
CA GLU A 62 -7.98 18.73 -2.72
C GLU A 62 -8.67 19.48 -1.59
N MET A 63 -8.48 19.04 -0.34
CA MET A 63 -9.27 19.51 0.81
C MET A 63 -8.42 20.17 1.89
N GLY A 64 -7.11 19.94 1.90
CA GLY A 64 -6.24 20.31 3.01
C GLY A 64 -6.55 19.53 4.28
N MET A 65 -5.78 19.77 5.34
CA MET A 65 -5.96 19.10 6.64
C MET A 65 -5.79 20.10 7.78
N SER A 66 -6.66 20.00 8.79
CA SER A 66 -6.49 20.72 10.05
C SER A 66 -5.38 20.09 10.90
N GLU A 67 -4.80 20.87 11.83
CA GLU A 67 -3.77 20.38 12.75
C GLU A 67 -4.21 19.13 13.53
N GLY A 68 -5.48 19.08 13.97
CA GLY A 68 -6.04 17.92 14.65
C GLY A 68 -6.07 16.66 13.77
N GLN A 69 -6.37 16.80 12.47
CA GLN A 69 -6.34 15.68 11.51
C GLN A 69 -4.91 15.23 11.21
N VAL A 70 -3.97 16.17 11.07
CA VAL A 70 -2.54 15.85 10.90
C VAL A 70 -2.03 15.09 12.12
N ALA A 71 -2.32 15.57 13.34
CA ALA A 71 -1.92 14.92 14.58
C ALA A 71 -2.51 13.51 14.72
N ALA A 72 -3.75 13.30 14.27
CA ALA A 72 -4.36 11.98 14.25
C ALA A 72 -3.60 11.03 13.31
N VAL A 73 -3.30 11.43 12.07
CA VAL A 73 -2.53 10.62 11.12
C VAL A 73 -1.12 10.32 11.64
N CYS A 74 -0.45 11.27 12.29
CA CYS A 74 0.89 11.07 12.83
C CYS A 74 0.94 10.13 14.05
N ARG A 75 -0.18 9.96 14.77
CA ARG A 75 -0.26 9.08 15.94
C ARG A 75 -0.44 7.61 15.55
N GLU A 76 -1.13 7.36 14.45
CA GLU A 76 -1.41 6.01 13.93
C GLU A 76 -0.20 5.39 13.21
#